data_AF-A0A927NVE4-F1
#
_entry.id   AF-A0A927NVE4-F1
#
_cell.length_a   1.000
_cell.length_b   1.000
_cell.length_c   1.000
_cell.angle_alpha   90.00
_cell.angle_beta   90.00
_cell.angle_gamma   90.00
#
_symmetry.space_group_name_H-M   'P 1'
#
loop_
_entity.id
_entity.type
_entity.pdbx_description
1 polymer ?
#
loop_
_entity_poly.entity_id
_entity_poly.type
_entity_poly.pdbx_seq_one_letter_code
_entity_poly.pdbx_strand_id
1 'polypeptide(L)'
;MAEETKNKTFEKSTHQQKWLVEQLMYNLKNDEVLWQQGWITRGAPESAITGKKYRGSNNFLLTIVAYKRGYRDNRWVTYNQMETHGWKFKTDAEGKSLGKGAGVPVEFYSLHDRKTKKAFEKSTLFGMNEEEQQEYMKENVFPIRRSYYVFNADLIDGIPELEKREIDPNERVARADRFLQMWSENEVPIIHGGSQAYYSLNKDEIHLPPMNDFLTLQDYYSTAFHETGHSTGHQSRLNRKLDNKFGTPEYAEEELRAEIASMFLGQEFGVSADTNAIRNNSAYVKAWIEKLEEDPSVLFKAIADANNIMKYIVAKEQEFNATKDVEHYAIVEDTDYYGNPVYKVYMTADYGQTRPALSFAFSSKEALLQEFGKMQELPFWKDKTFVEVSKDELDKISIEKAEKGETEEIQSEPSDVYVPPSEVVAKTTTKTNPSEMKNRGIETLTRTEDREVVEKASKTKRGEKFSQLYNGISVLGSEEKDEYSLMTRLAMFVNGDKEQLMRIFQSSKQFREGKGLEYYDKIAEKSLEFVAGVKDNAAKGLPIAKTPKTAFGKNGKV
;
A
#
# COMPACT_ATOMS: atom_id res chain seq x y z
N MET A 1 44.68 11.86 -4.09
CA MET A 1 44.12 11.09 -2.95
C MET A 1 42.69 10.58 -3.21
N ALA A 2 41.61 11.38 -3.15
CA ALA A 2 40.24 10.86 -3.35
C ALA A 2 39.95 10.36 -4.79
N GLU A 3 40.33 11.13 -5.82
CA GLU A 3 40.21 10.72 -7.24
C GLU A 3 41.07 9.49 -7.59
N GLU A 4 42.32 9.43 -7.11
CA GLU A 4 43.20 8.26 -7.31
C GLU A 4 42.67 6.98 -6.66
N THR A 5 41.85 7.09 -5.60
CA THR A 5 41.24 5.94 -4.93
C THR A 5 39.98 5.48 -5.66
N LYS A 6 39.20 6.41 -6.24
CA LYS A 6 38.02 6.11 -7.07
C LYS A 6 38.39 5.33 -8.34
N ASN A 7 39.39 5.79 -9.10
CA ASN A 7 39.83 5.13 -10.34
C ASN A 7 40.38 3.69 -10.11
N LYS A 8 41.12 3.48 -9.01
CA LYS A 8 41.61 2.14 -8.62
C LYS A 8 40.50 1.15 -8.22
N THR A 9 39.32 1.64 -7.83
CA THR A 9 38.19 0.81 -7.40
C THR A 9 37.44 0.24 -8.61
N PHE A 10 37.30 1.02 -9.68
CA PHE A 10 36.74 0.53 -10.93
C PHE A 10 37.70 -0.38 -11.71
N GLU A 11 39.01 -0.13 -11.66
CA GLU A 11 39.99 -1.04 -12.25
C GLU A 11 39.90 -2.46 -11.67
N LYS A 12 39.61 -2.57 -10.36
CA LYS A 12 39.37 -3.83 -9.64
C LYS A 12 37.95 -4.40 -9.81
N SER A 13 37.05 -3.67 -10.48
CA SER A 13 35.70 -4.14 -10.76
C SER A 13 35.74 -5.31 -11.74
N THR A 14 34.80 -6.23 -11.57
CA THR A 14 34.75 -7.45 -12.37
C THR A 14 34.32 -7.12 -13.80
N HIS A 15 34.65 -8.01 -14.75
CA HIS A 15 34.24 -7.83 -16.15
C HIS A 15 32.72 -7.67 -16.26
N GLN A 16 31.98 -8.33 -15.37
CA GLN A 16 30.53 -8.26 -15.22
C GLN A 16 30.06 -6.86 -14.81
N GLN A 17 30.71 -6.29 -13.80
CA GLN A 17 30.40 -4.96 -13.30
C GLN A 17 30.66 -3.90 -14.38
N LYS A 18 31.77 -4.04 -15.11
CA LYS A 18 32.11 -3.17 -16.24
C LYS A 18 31.07 -3.30 -17.35
N TRP A 19 30.71 -4.52 -17.73
CA TRP A 19 29.68 -4.77 -18.74
C TRP A 19 28.33 -4.17 -18.35
N LEU A 20 27.91 -4.34 -17.09
CA LEU A 20 26.65 -3.77 -16.59
C LEU A 20 26.62 -2.24 -16.69
N VAL A 21 27.71 -1.59 -16.27
CA VAL A 21 27.87 -0.14 -16.40
C VAL A 21 27.83 0.27 -17.87
N GLU A 22 28.56 -0.42 -18.75
CA GLU A 22 28.55 -0.14 -20.19
C GLU A 22 27.15 -0.27 -20.79
N GLN A 23 26.37 -1.29 -20.38
CA GLN A 23 24.99 -1.45 -20.84
C GLN A 23 24.08 -0.34 -20.35
N LEU A 24 24.20 0.03 -19.06
CA LEU A 24 23.47 1.17 -18.51
C LEU A 24 23.81 2.44 -19.27
N MET A 25 25.09 2.73 -19.44
CA MET A 25 25.58 3.90 -20.17
C MET A 25 25.12 3.94 -21.63
N TYR A 26 25.12 2.80 -22.32
CA TYR A 26 24.59 2.71 -23.68
C TYR A 26 23.10 3.07 -23.72
N ASN A 27 22.30 2.48 -22.85
CA ASN A 27 20.87 2.73 -22.81
C ASN A 27 20.55 4.20 -22.44
N LEU A 28 21.20 4.73 -21.40
CA LEU A 28 21.08 6.15 -21.00
C LEU A 28 21.42 7.12 -22.14
N LYS A 29 22.43 6.82 -22.97
CA LYS A 29 22.89 7.70 -24.06
C LYS A 29 21.99 7.65 -25.30
N ASN A 30 21.22 6.58 -25.50
CA ASN A 30 20.34 6.43 -26.65
C ASN A 30 18.90 6.85 -26.34
N ASP A 31 18.65 7.52 -25.19
CA ASP A 31 17.32 7.79 -24.65
C ASP A 31 16.44 6.53 -24.53
N GLU A 32 17.06 5.35 -24.57
CA GLU A 32 16.45 4.07 -24.26
C GLU A 32 16.47 3.95 -22.75
N VAL A 33 15.48 4.58 -22.12
CA VAL A 33 15.46 4.62 -20.67
C VAL A 33 15.17 3.22 -20.15
N LEU A 34 16.20 2.62 -19.56
CA LEU A 34 16.18 1.26 -19.02
C LEU A 34 14.93 0.98 -18.20
N TRP A 35 14.55 1.91 -17.33
CA TRP A 35 13.40 1.78 -16.44
C TRP A 35 12.05 2.17 -17.07
N GLN A 36 12.01 2.75 -18.27
CA GLN A 36 10.78 3.18 -18.97
C GLN A 36 10.26 2.16 -19.98
N GLN A 37 11.06 1.17 -20.39
CA GLN A 37 10.57 0.12 -21.28
C GLN A 37 10.01 -1.05 -20.47
N GLY A 38 8.69 -1.11 -20.43
CA GLY A 38 7.86 -2.21 -19.92
C GLY A 38 8.56 -3.56 -19.87
N TRP A 39 9.03 -3.91 -18.67
CA TRP A 39 9.82 -5.12 -18.45
C TRP A 39 8.95 -6.36 -18.67
N ILE A 40 9.30 -7.12 -19.71
CA ILE A 40 8.56 -8.29 -20.22
C ILE A 40 8.65 -9.51 -19.29
N THR A 41 9.51 -9.48 -18.27
CA THR A 41 9.68 -10.58 -17.33
C THR A 41 8.62 -10.51 -16.22
N ARG A 42 7.90 -11.62 -16.03
CA ARG A 42 6.85 -11.83 -15.01
C ARG A 42 7.41 -11.77 -13.57
N GLY A 43 7.87 -10.60 -13.14
CA GLY A 43 8.47 -10.36 -11.82
C GLY A 43 10.00 -10.42 -11.80
N ALA A 44 10.56 -10.39 -10.60
CA ALA A 44 12.01 -10.43 -10.40
C ALA A 44 12.63 -11.74 -10.93
N PRO A 45 13.87 -11.71 -11.46
CA PRO A 45 14.65 -12.90 -11.76
C PRO A 45 14.73 -13.83 -10.56
N GLU A 46 14.56 -15.12 -10.76
CA GLU A 46 14.61 -16.13 -9.69
C GLU A 46 15.33 -17.41 -10.10
N SER A 47 15.73 -18.20 -9.11
CA SER A 47 16.31 -19.52 -9.37
C SER A 47 15.22 -20.51 -9.77
N ALA A 48 15.37 -21.14 -10.95
CA ALA A 48 14.46 -22.17 -11.44
C ALA A 48 14.31 -23.39 -10.49
N ILE A 49 15.32 -23.63 -9.64
CA ILE A 49 15.37 -24.79 -8.75
C ILE A 49 14.74 -24.50 -7.40
N THR A 50 14.97 -23.29 -6.87
CA THR A 50 14.61 -22.97 -5.47
C THR A 50 13.47 -21.96 -5.36
N GLY A 51 13.06 -21.33 -6.47
CA GLY A 51 12.12 -20.20 -6.47
C GLY A 51 12.66 -18.94 -5.78
N LYS A 52 13.93 -18.94 -5.32
CA LYS A 52 14.51 -17.79 -4.63
C LYS A 52 14.81 -16.68 -5.63
N LYS A 53 14.19 -15.52 -5.43
CA LYS A 53 14.45 -14.28 -6.18
C LYS A 53 15.91 -13.82 -6.00
N TYR A 54 16.54 -13.40 -7.08
CA TYR A 54 17.83 -12.70 -7.04
C TYR A 54 17.65 -11.31 -6.42
N ARG A 55 18.74 -10.73 -5.92
CA ARG A 55 18.74 -9.46 -5.18
C ARG A 55 19.86 -8.54 -5.63
N GLY A 56 19.70 -7.23 -5.41
CA GLY A 56 20.70 -6.20 -5.71
C GLY A 56 21.25 -6.30 -7.14
N SER A 57 22.57 -6.30 -7.29
CA SER A 57 23.25 -6.28 -8.59
C SER A 57 22.90 -7.45 -9.48
N ASN A 58 22.66 -8.65 -8.91
CA ASN A 58 22.26 -9.80 -9.71
C ASN A 58 20.84 -9.64 -10.25
N ASN A 59 19.91 -9.13 -9.45
CA ASN A 59 18.55 -8.83 -9.93
C ASN A 59 18.64 -7.84 -11.11
N PHE A 60 19.31 -6.71 -10.88
CA PHE A 60 19.44 -5.66 -11.89
C PHE A 60 20.11 -6.18 -13.18
N LEU A 61 21.23 -6.90 -13.06
CA LEU A 61 21.95 -7.49 -14.20
C LEU A 61 21.08 -8.47 -15.00
N LEU A 62 20.45 -9.43 -14.32
CA LEU A 62 19.64 -10.45 -14.98
C LEU A 62 18.40 -9.85 -15.65
N THR A 63 17.79 -8.83 -15.03
CA THR A 63 16.66 -8.08 -15.60
C THR A 63 17.07 -7.41 -16.92
N ILE A 64 18.20 -6.70 -16.94
CA ILE A 64 18.73 -6.06 -18.15
C ILE A 64 19.05 -7.09 -19.24
N VAL A 65 19.68 -8.19 -18.88
CA VAL A 65 20.02 -9.24 -19.84
C VAL A 65 18.77 -9.89 -20.43
N ALA A 66 17.77 -10.19 -19.59
CA ALA A 66 16.50 -10.75 -20.04
C ALA A 66 15.83 -9.83 -21.07
N TYR A 67 15.73 -8.54 -20.75
CA TYR A 67 15.20 -7.54 -21.66
C TYR A 67 15.97 -7.49 -22.99
N LYS A 68 17.29 -7.29 -22.93
CA LYS A 68 18.13 -7.15 -24.15
C LYS A 68 18.08 -8.36 -25.06
N ARG A 69 17.89 -9.56 -24.48
CA ARG A 69 17.84 -10.83 -25.22
C ARG A 69 16.41 -11.30 -25.51
N GLY A 70 15.39 -10.52 -25.12
CA GLY A 70 13.98 -10.84 -25.36
C GLY A 70 13.47 -12.04 -24.58
N TYR A 71 14.07 -12.35 -23.42
CA TYR A 71 13.62 -13.43 -22.55
C TYR A 71 12.32 -13.05 -21.83
N ARG A 72 11.37 -13.98 -21.78
CA ARG A 72 10.04 -13.90 -21.17
C ARG A 72 9.96 -14.68 -19.86
N ASP A 73 10.77 -15.71 -19.68
CA ASP A 73 10.86 -16.46 -18.43
C ASP A 73 11.79 -15.74 -17.43
N ASN A 74 11.34 -15.52 -16.20
CA ASN A 74 12.14 -14.88 -15.15
C ASN A 74 13.04 -15.89 -14.41
N ARG A 75 12.97 -17.19 -14.72
CA ARG A 75 13.76 -18.22 -14.06
C ARG A 75 15.14 -18.39 -14.69
N TRP A 76 16.13 -18.59 -13.82
CA TRP A 76 17.53 -18.78 -14.17
C TRP A 76 18.11 -20.01 -13.48
N VAL A 77 19.01 -20.71 -14.17
CA VAL A 77 19.59 -21.96 -13.68
C VAL A 77 21.05 -22.09 -14.07
N THR A 78 21.87 -22.73 -13.24
CA THR A 78 23.26 -23.05 -13.58
C THR A 78 23.32 -24.28 -14.48
N TYR A 79 24.42 -24.44 -15.22
CA TYR A 79 24.62 -25.63 -16.06
C TYR A 79 24.53 -26.94 -15.25
N ASN A 80 25.17 -27.00 -14.09
CA ASN A 80 25.16 -28.21 -13.25
C ASN A 80 23.75 -28.55 -12.74
N GLN A 81 22.94 -27.53 -12.40
CA GLN A 81 21.55 -27.74 -11.99
C GLN A 81 20.70 -28.23 -13.16
N MET A 82 20.90 -27.66 -14.35
CA MET A 82 20.23 -28.11 -15.58
C MET A 82 20.55 -29.58 -15.87
N GLU A 83 21.83 -29.97 -15.81
CA GLU A 83 22.30 -31.34 -16.04
C GLU A 83 21.73 -32.32 -15.00
N THR A 84 21.71 -31.93 -13.73
CA THR A 84 21.16 -32.76 -12.63
C THR A 84 19.68 -33.08 -12.83
N HIS A 85 18.92 -32.15 -13.41
CA HIS A 85 17.49 -32.35 -13.73
C HIS A 85 17.24 -32.93 -15.12
N GLY A 86 18.28 -33.31 -15.86
CA GLY A 86 18.16 -33.88 -17.20
C GLY A 86 17.68 -32.89 -18.27
N TRP A 87 17.72 -31.59 -17.98
CA TRP A 87 17.35 -30.54 -18.92
C TRP A 87 18.48 -30.27 -19.91
N LYS A 88 18.14 -29.73 -21.09
CA LYS A 88 19.10 -29.49 -22.17
C LYS A 88 18.91 -28.10 -22.74
N PHE A 89 19.94 -27.55 -23.36
CA PHE A 89 19.76 -26.32 -24.14
C PHE A 89 18.96 -26.60 -25.41
N LYS A 90 18.04 -25.69 -25.74
CA LYS A 90 17.41 -25.62 -27.04
C LYS A 90 18.46 -25.42 -28.13
N THR A 91 18.15 -25.87 -29.35
CA THR A 91 18.98 -25.68 -30.54
C THR A 91 18.27 -24.77 -31.53
N ASP A 92 19.04 -24.01 -32.31
CA ASP A 92 18.51 -23.28 -33.47
C ASP A 92 18.18 -24.22 -34.64
N ALA A 93 17.70 -23.66 -35.75
CA ALA A 93 17.32 -24.41 -36.94
C ALA A 93 18.50 -25.15 -37.58
N GLU A 94 19.72 -24.66 -37.35
CA GLU A 94 20.99 -25.24 -37.81
C GLU A 94 21.57 -26.28 -36.82
N GLY A 95 20.87 -26.55 -35.71
CA GLY A 95 21.27 -27.55 -34.71
C GLY A 95 22.33 -27.07 -33.73
N LYS A 96 22.66 -25.77 -33.69
CA LYS A 96 23.60 -25.19 -32.75
C LYS A 96 22.88 -24.81 -31.45
N SER A 97 23.53 -25.13 -30.33
CA SER A 97 22.99 -24.84 -29.00
C SER A 97 22.84 -23.33 -28.76
N LEU A 98 21.64 -22.92 -28.35
CA LEU A 98 21.34 -21.56 -27.90
C LEU A 98 22.01 -21.19 -26.57
N GLY A 99 22.55 -22.17 -25.84
CA GLY A 99 23.29 -21.95 -24.59
C GLY A 99 24.70 -21.38 -24.79
N LYS A 100 25.30 -21.54 -25.98
CA LYS A 100 26.69 -21.15 -26.22
C LYS A 100 26.86 -19.63 -26.19
N GLY A 101 27.60 -19.13 -25.20
CA GLY A 101 27.82 -17.68 -25.00
C GLY A 101 26.64 -16.96 -24.33
N ALA A 102 25.57 -17.69 -23.99
CA ALA A 102 24.40 -17.11 -23.34
C ALA A 102 24.50 -17.07 -21.80
N GLY A 103 25.53 -17.69 -21.22
CA GLY A 103 25.73 -17.70 -19.77
C GLY A 103 25.93 -16.29 -19.22
N VAL A 104 25.18 -15.95 -18.17
CA VAL A 104 25.30 -14.68 -17.45
C VAL A 104 25.98 -14.93 -16.12
N PRO A 105 27.12 -14.29 -15.84
CA PRO A 105 27.80 -14.42 -14.58
C PRO A 105 27.12 -13.62 -13.46
N VAL A 106 26.69 -14.31 -12.41
CA VAL A 106 26.16 -13.73 -11.17
C VAL A 106 27.16 -13.87 -10.03
N GLU A 107 27.15 -12.92 -9.11
CA GLU A 107 28.10 -12.86 -8.00
C GLU A 107 27.42 -13.10 -6.65
N PHE A 108 27.99 -13.98 -5.84
CA PHE A 108 27.54 -14.25 -4.48
C PHE A 108 28.68 -14.06 -3.50
N TYR A 109 28.36 -13.54 -2.33
CA TYR A 109 29.32 -13.43 -1.24
C TYR A 109 29.04 -14.54 -0.23
N SER A 110 30.00 -15.44 -0.10
CA SER A 110 30.01 -16.45 0.95
C SER A 110 30.78 -15.89 2.13
N LEU A 111 30.18 -15.86 3.31
CA LEU A 111 30.88 -15.46 4.53
C LEU A 111 31.74 -16.62 5.01
N HIS A 112 33.00 -16.34 5.36
CA HIS A 112 33.95 -17.33 5.84
C HIS A 112 34.58 -16.86 7.14
N ASP A 113 34.85 -17.81 8.03
CA ASP A 113 35.56 -17.54 9.27
C ASP A 113 37.05 -17.29 8.98
N ARG A 114 37.63 -16.23 9.57
CA ARG A 114 39.00 -15.79 9.32
C ARG A 114 40.04 -16.77 9.80
N LYS A 115 39.80 -17.50 10.90
CA LYS A 115 40.72 -18.47 11.47
C LYS A 115 40.67 -19.79 10.71
N THR A 116 39.47 -20.33 10.51
CA THR A 116 39.30 -21.66 9.90
C THR A 116 39.28 -21.63 8.36
N LYS A 117 39.04 -20.46 7.76
CA LYS A 117 38.81 -20.26 6.32
C LYS A 117 37.62 -21.04 5.75
N LYS A 118 36.83 -21.69 6.59
CA LYS A 118 35.61 -22.43 6.20
C LYS A 118 34.41 -21.48 6.12
N ALA A 119 33.34 -21.95 5.50
CA ALA A 119 32.09 -21.20 5.45
C ALA A 119 31.60 -20.88 6.87
N PHE A 120 31.19 -19.64 7.08
CA PHE A 120 30.70 -19.16 8.35
C PHE A 120 29.28 -19.67 8.59
N GLU A 121 29.08 -20.31 9.74
CA GLU A 121 27.77 -20.78 10.18
C GLU A 121 27.15 -19.76 11.13
N LYS A 122 25.95 -19.27 10.79
CA LYS A 122 25.22 -18.28 11.60
C LYS A 122 24.88 -18.78 13.01
N SER A 123 24.85 -20.10 13.22
CA SER A 123 24.67 -20.71 14.55
C SER A 123 25.73 -20.28 15.56
N THR A 124 26.91 -19.87 15.08
CA THR A 124 27.98 -19.31 15.91
C THR A 124 27.58 -18.02 16.62
N LEU A 125 26.55 -17.32 16.14
CA LEU A 125 26.03 -16.08 16.73
C LEU A 125 24.92 -16.32 17.77
N PHE A 126 24.45 -17.56 17.94
CA PHE A 126 23.35 -17.83 18.85
C PHE A 126 23.76 -17.57 20.31
N GLY A 127 22.92 -16.82 21.02
CA GLY A 127 23.18 -16.39 22.40
C GLY A 127 23.94 -15.07 22.53
N MET A 128 24.39 -14.47 21.41
CA MET A 128 24.98 -13.13 21.39
C MET A 128 23.90 -12.06 21.18
N ASN A 129 24.05 -10.91 21.85
CA ASN A 129 23.24 -9.73 21.56
C ASN A 129 23.69 -9.04 20.24
N GLU A 130 22.93 -8.06 19.73
CA GLU A 130 23.23 -7.43 18.44
C GLU A 130 24.63 -6.79 18.36
N GLU A 131 25.10 -6.16 19.43
CA GLU A 131 26.43 -5.52 19.46
C GLU A 131 27.54 -6.58 19.43
N GLU A 132 27.39 -7.65 20.21
CA GLU A 132 28.31 -8.78 20.22
C GLU A 132 28.38 -9.48 18.87
N GLN A 133 27.22 -9.65 18.20
CA GLN A 133 27.16 -10.21 16.86
C GLN A 133 27.90 -9.33 15.85
N GLN A 134 27.71 -8.01 15.92
CA GLN A 134 28.38 -7.07 15.01
C GLN A 134 29.90 -7.10 15.20
N GLU A 135 30.39 -7.04 16.43
CA GLU A 135 31.83 -7.08 16.70
C GLU A 135 32.43 -8.44 16.30
N TYR A 136 31.74 -9.55 16.61
CA TYR A 136 32.19 -10.88 16.19
C TYR A 136 32.30 -10.98 14.67
N MET A 137 31.28 -10.53 13.93
CA MET A 137 31.26 -10.56 12.47
C MET A 137 32.40 -9.73 11.88
N LYS A 138 32.67 -8.55 12.45
CA LYS A 138 33.74 -7.65 12.02
C LYS A 138 35.14 -8.26 12.25
N GLU A 139 35.37 -8.83 13.44
CA GLU A 139 36.67 -9.38 13.81
C GLU A 139 36.97 -10.75 13.20
N ASN A 140 35.96 -11.62 13.09
CA ASN A 140 36.16 -13.04 12.82
C ASN A 140 35.64 -13.48 11.45
N VAL A 141 34.84 -12.68 10.75
CA VAL A 141 34.24 -13.08 9.48
C VAL A 141 34.77 -12.21 8.33
N PHE A 142 34.91 -12.80 7.15
CA PHE A 142 35.26 -12.08 5.92
C PHE A 142 34.48 -12.63 4.72
N PRO A 143 34.08 -11.78 3.76
CA PRO A 143 33.35 -12.22 2.58
C PRO A 143 34.31 -12.76 1.51
N ILE A 144 33.94 -13.89 0.89
CA ILE A 144 34.55 -14.43 -0.31
C ILE A 144 33.58 -14.26 -1.46
N ARG A 145 34.01 -13.56 -2.52
CA ARG A 145 33.25 -13.43 -3.76
C ARG A 145 33.34 -14.73 -4.54
N ARG A 146 32.19 -15.26 -4.95
CA ARG A 146 32.03 -16.38 -5.87
C ARG A 146 31.25 -15.93 -7.08
N SER A 147 31.64 -16.43 -8.25
CA SER A 147 30.94 -16.13 -9.50
C SER A 147 30.43 -17.44 -10.09
N TYR A 148 29.18 -17.43 -10.54
CA TYR A 148 28.52 -18.57 -11.18
C TYR A 148 27.90 -18.11 -12.49
N TYR A 149 27.94 -18.95 -13.51
CA TYR A 149 27.20 -18.69 -14.74
C TYR A 149 25.81 -19.30 -14.66
N VAL A 150 24.80 -18.47 -14.94
CA VAL A 150 23.39 -18.86 -15.02
C VAL A 150 22.85 -18.63 -16.42
N PHE A 151 21.86 -19.42 -16.79
CA PHE A 151 21.21 -19.41 -18.09
C PHE A 151 19.71 -19.21 -17.85
N ASN A 152 19.08 -18.43 -18.72
CA ASN A 152 17.65 -18.20 -18.63
C ASN A 152 16.88 -19.45 -19.09
N ALA A 153 15.76 -19.71 -18.43
CA ALA A 153 14.87 -20.84 -18.72
C ALA A 153 14.36 -20.87 -20.17
N ASP A 154 14.23 -19.74 -20.85
CA ASP A 154 13.82 -19.71 -22.27
C ASP A 154 14.76 -20.45 -23.20
N LEU A 155 16.03 -20.58 -22.83
CA LEU A 155 17.05 -21.30 -23.59
C LEU A 155 17.03 -22.82 -23.35
N ILE A 156 16.17 -23.29 -22.44
CA ILE A 156 16.26 -24.62 -21.87
C ILE A 156 15.01 -25.42 -22.25
N ASP A 157 15.25 -26.64 -22.70
CA ASP A 157 14.27 -27.67 -22.99
C ASP A 157 14.17 -28.65 -21.82
N GLY A 158 12.95 -29.11 -21.55
CA GLY A 158 12.62 -30.00 -20.42
C GLY A 158 12.39 -29.33 -19.07
N ILE A 159 12.57 -28.00 -18.95
CA ILE A 159 12.18 -27.26 -17.74
C ILE A 159 10.65 -27.24 -17.62
N PRO A 160 10.07 -27.46 -16.41
CA PRO A 160 8.62 -27.37 -16.23
C PRO A 160 8.06 -26.04 -16.72
N GLU A 161 6.91 -26.08 -17.40
CA GLU A 161 6.25 -24.87 -17.86
C GLU A 161 6.03 -23.92 -16.69
N LEU A 162 6.32 -22.64 -16.91
CA LEU A 162 6.05 -21.62 -15.92
C LEU A 162 4.54 -21.56 -15.72
N GLU A 163 4.08 -21.79 -14.49
CA GLU A 163 2.69 -21.58 -14.13
C GLU A 163 2.31 -20.14 -14.46
N LYS A 164 1.48 -19.98 -15.48
CA LYS A 164 0.98 -18.67 -15.85
C LYS A 164 -0.06 -18.27 -14.80
N ARG A 165 0.34 -17.46 -13.82
CA ARG A 165 -0.66 -16.58 -13.19
C ARG A 165 -1.20 -15.67 -14.28
N GLU A 166 -2.50 -15.77 -14.52
CA GLU A 166 -3.24 -14.73 -15.24
C GLU A 166 -3.29 -13.53 -14.31
N ILE A 167 -2.57 -12.48 -14.67
CA ILE A 167 -2.71 -11.17 -14.05
C ILE A 167 -3.76 -10.49 -14.91
N ASP A 168 -4.93 -10.18 -14.36
CA ASP A 168 -5.90 -9.34 -15.05
C ASP A 168 -5.29 -7.94 -15.21
N PRO A 169 -5.03 -7.44 -16.42
CA PRO A 169 -4.45 -6.12 -16.65
C PRO A 169 -5.32 -4.97 -16.11
N ASN A 170 -6.61 -5.23 -15.89
CA ASN A 170 -7.59 -4.31 -15.32
C ASN A 170 -7.85 -4.55 -13.83
N GLU A 171 -7.35 -5.66 -13.25
CA GLU A 171 -7.31 -5.73 -11.79
C GLU A 171 -6.29 -4.71 -11.31
N ARG A 172 -6.78 -3.74 -10.52
CA ARG A 172 -5.94 -3.10 -9.51
C ARG A 172 -5.03 -4.17 -8.94
N VAL A 173 -3.73 -3.93 -8.92
CA VAL A 173 -2.80 -4.88 -8.29
C VAL A 173 -3.13 -4.81 -6.81
N ALA A 174 -4.05 -5.67 -6.35
CA ALA A 174 -4.72 -5.49 -5.06
C ALA A 174 -3.70 -5.53 -3.92
N ARG A 175 -2.58 -6.24 -4.12
CA ARG A 175 -1.44 -6.20 -3.21
C ARG A 175 -0.76 -4.82 -3.18
N ALA A 176 -0.53 -4.19 -4.34
CA ALA A 176 0.05 -2.84 -4.43
C ALA A 176 -0.86 -1.79 -3.80
N ASP A 177 -2.17 -1.84 -4.04
CA ASP A 177 -3.14 -0.93 -3.41
C ASP A 177 -3.15 -1.09 -1.88
N ARG A 178 -3.30 -2.32 -1.39
CA ARG A 178 -3.26 -2.62 0.05
C ARG A 178 -1.93 -2.16 0.67
N PHE A 179 -0.83 -2.36 -0.04
CA PHE A 179 0.48 -1.90 0.40
C PHE A 179 0.55 -0.37 0.49
N LEU A 180 0.13 0.36 -0.55
CA LEU A 180 0.17 1.83 -0.55
C LEU A 180 -0.75 2.41 0.54
N GLN A 181 -1.92 1.81 0.74
CA GLN A 181 -2.81 2.18 1.83
C GLN A 181 -2.16 1.94 3.19
N MET A 182 -1.62 0.74 3.43
CA MET A 182 -0.89 0.41 4.66
C MET A 182 0.25 1.40 4.89
N TRP A 183 1.03 1.72 3.86
CA TRP A 183 2.13 2.67 3.95
C TRP A 183 1.63 4.07 4.33
N SER A 184 0.52 4.51 3.72
CA SER A 184 -0.13 5.78 4.02
C SER A 184 -0.63 5.89 5.46
N GLU A 185 -1.18 4.80 6.00
CA GLU A 185 -1.77 4.78 7.35
C GLU A 185 -0.72 4.64 8.47
N ASN A 186 0.40 3.96 8.20
CA ASN A 186 1.34 3.53 9.24
C ASN A 186 2.72 4.17 9.15
N GLU A 187 3.16 4.61 7.97
CA GLU A 187 4.54 5.04 7.74
C GLU A 187 4.62 6.49 7.24
N VAL A 188 3.98 6.82 6.10
CA VAL A 188 4.05 8.16 5.47
C VAL A 188 2.74 8.47 4.74
N PRO A 189 1.99 9.53 5.13
CA PRO A 189 0.75 9.90 4.47
C PRO A 189 0.92 10.11 2.96
N ILE A 190 0.08 9.44 2.16
CA ILE A 190 -0.03 9.63 0.72
C ILE A 190 -1.24 10.53 0.46
N ILE A 191 -0.99 11.72 -0.06
CA ILE A 191 -1.99 12.76 -0.30
C ILE A 191 -2.18 12.92 -1.80
N HIS A 192 -3.41 12.74 -2.27
CA HIS A 192 -3.76 12.98 -3.67
C HIS A 192 -4.20 14.42 -3.91
N GLY A 193 -3.62 15.08 -4.90
CA GLY A 193 -3.97 16.42 -5.32
C GLY A 193 -2.90 17.10 -6.18
N GLY A 194 -3.26 18.23 -6.79
CA GLY A 194 -2.36 18.97 -7.67
C GLY A 194 -2.00 18.19 -8.96
N SER A 195 -0.91 18.61 -9.61
CA SER A 195 -0.48 18.06 -10.91
C SER A 195 0.95 17.53 -10.90
N GLN A 196 1.54 17.33 -9.72
CA GLN A 196 2.92 16.87 -9.56
C GLN A 196 3.02 15.80 -8.49
N ALA A 197 3.87 14.80 -8.73
CA ALA A 197 4.25 13.80 -7.74
C ALA A 197 5.58 14.21 -7.09
N TYR A 198 5.65 14.13 -5.76
CA TYR A 198 6.88 14.36 -4.99
C TYR A 198 6.76 13.87 -3.54
N TYR A 199 7.88 13.49 -2.95
CA TYR A 199 8.03 13.35 -1.50
C TYR A 199 8.48 14.68 -0.85
N SER A 200 7.77 15.10 0.21
CA SER A 200 8.08 16.30 0.99
C SER A 200 8.89 15.98 2.24
N LEU A 201 10.21 16.21 2.20
CA LEU A 201 11.10 15.91 3.32
C LEU A 201 10.71 16.64 4.63
N ASN A 202 10.29 17.90 4.55
CA ASN A 202 10.00 18.72 5.72
C ASN A 202 8.71 18.32 6.45
N LYS A 203 7.73 17.79 5.71
CA LYS A 203 6.44 17.40 6.25
C LYS A 203 6.32 15.90 6.48
N ASP A 204 7.24 15.13 5.91
CA ASP A 204 7.16 13.68 5.81
C ASP A 204 5.83 13.23 5.17
N GLU A 205 5.56 13.70 3.96
CA GLU A 205 4.34 13.43 3.19
C GLU A 205 4.68 13.07 1.74
N ILE A 206 3.98 12.11 1.16
CA ILE A 206 4.01 11.82 -0.28
C ILE A 206 2.83 12.54 -0.93
N HIS A 207 3.09 13.30 -1.99
CA HIS A 207 2.06 13.97 -2.79
C HIS A 207 2.00 13.32 -4.16
N LEU A 208 0.81 12.94 -4.62
CA LEU A 208 0.56 12.35 -5.92
C LEU A 208 -0.59 13.09 -6.62
N PRO A 209 -0.59 13.26 -7.95
CA PRO A 209 -1.79 13.62 -8.68
C PRO A 209 -2.91 12.59 -8.43
N PRO A 210 -4.19 12.97 -8.62
CA PRO A 210 -5.29 12.01 -8.69
C PRO A 210 -4.95 10.86 -9.64
N MET A 211 -5.31 9.63 -9.27
CA MET A 211 -5.00 8.43 -10.07
C MET A 211 -5.52 8.54 -11.52
N ASN A 212 -6.67 9.19 -11.72
CA ASN A 212 -7.27 9.42 -13.03
C ASN A 212 -6.50 10.40 -13.94
N ASP A 213 -5.51 11.11 -13.39
CA ASP A 213 -4.65 12.03 -14.16
C ASP A 213 -3.43 11.32 -14.77
N PHE A 214 -3.22 10.04 -14.45
CA PHE A 214 -2.17 9.20 -15.04
C PHE A 214 -2.65 8.54 -16.34
N LEU A 215 -1.75 8.33 -17.29
CA LEU A 215 -2.06 7.65 -18.56
C LEU A 215 -2.41 6.18 -18.34
N THR A 216 -1.74 5.52 -17.39
CA THR A 216 -1.98 4.13 -17.02
C THR A 216 -1.90 3.92 -15.50
N LEU A 217 -2.50 2.84 -15.00
CA LEU A 217 -2.35 2.46 -13.58
C LEU A 217 -0.90 2.08 -13.25
N GLN A 218 -0.19 1.52 -14.21
CA GLN A 218 1.22 1.17 -14.11
C GLN A 218 2.07 2.43 -13.84
N ASP A 219 1.78 3.54 -14.53
CA ASP A 219 2.45 4.82 -14.30
C ASP A 219 2.18 5.37 -12.91
N TYR A 220 0.93 5.25 -12.45
CA TYR A 220 0.55 5.62 -11.09
C TYR A 220 1.37 4.84 -10.06
N TYR A 221 1.38 3.50 -10.15
CA TYR A 221 2.11 2.66 -9.18
C TYR A 221 3.61 2.88 -9.25
N SER A 222 4.19 2.98 -10.44
CA SER A 222 5.61 3.27 -10.63
C SER A 222 5.99 4.60 -9.96
N THR A 223 5.18 5.65 -10.17
CA THR A 223 5.37 6.95 -9.54
C THR A 223 5.20 6.88 -8.03
N ALA A 224 4.16 6.20 -7.54
CA ALA A 224 3.95 6.02 -6.11
C ALA A 224 5.10 5.26 -5.44
N PHE A 225 5.63 4.21 -6.07
CA PHE A 225 6.78 3.45 -5.58
C PHE A 225 8.07 4.27 -5.60
N HIS A 226 8.25 5.16 -6.58
CA HIS A 226 9.36 6.11 -6.63
C HIS A 226 9.34 7.04 -5.41
N GLU A 227 8.20 7.70 -5.16
CA GLU A 227 8.06 8.61 -4.01
C GLU A 227 8.12 7.85 -2.67
N THR A 228 7.59 6.62 -2.63
CA THR A 228 7.75 5.72 -1.48
C THR A 228 9.23 5.43 -1.23
N GLY A 229 10.00 5.16 -2.29
CA GLY A 229 11.44 4.98 -2.25
C GLY A 229 12.17 6.17 -1.63
N HIS A 230 11.84 7.40 -2.05
CA HIS A 230 12.35 8.62 -1.43
C HIS A 230 11.97 8.73 0.03
N SER A 231 10.71 8.44 0.38
CA SER A 231 10.23 8.56 1.74
C SER A 231 11.08 7.74 2.72
N THR A 232 11.53 6.54 2.34
CA THR A 232 12.39 5.72 3.21
C THR A 232 13.71 6.38 3.61
N GLY A 233 14.16 7.44 2.92
CA GLY A 233 15.37 8.17 3.26
C GLY A 233 15.23 9.11 4.46
N HIS A 234 14.03 9.33 4.99
CA HIS A 234 13.83 10.17 6.18
C HIS A 234 14.60 9.68 7.41
N GLN A 235 14.88 10.61 8.34
CA GLN A 235 15.70 10.34 9.53
C GLN A 235 15.16 9.24 10.46
N SER A 236 13.83 9.03 10.47
CA SER A 236 13.19 7.97 11.26
C SER A 236 13.24 6.59 10.59
N ARG A 237 13.75 6.51 9.36
CA ARG A 237 13.75 5.29 8.52
C ARG A 237 15.19 4.90 8.17
N LEU A 238 15.57 4.94 6.88
CA LEU A 238 16.92 4.59 6.44
C LEU A 238 17.92 5.76 6.54
N ASN A 239 17.46 6.94 6.97
CA ASN A 239 18.28 8.12 7.26
C ASN A 239 19.33 8.42 6.16
N ARG A 240 18.87 8.45 4.91
CA ARG A 240 19.69 8.86 3.78
C ARG A 240 19.70 10.38 3.69
N LYS A 241 20.77 10.94 3.13
CA LYS A 241 20.89 12.39 2.98
C LYS A 241 20.01 12.88 1.83
N LEU A 242 18.82 13.39 2.17
CA LEU A 242 17.82 13.90 1.21
C LEU A 242 17.82 15.43 1.05
N ASP A 243 18.46 16.17 1.97
CA ASP A 243 18.59 17.64 1.88
C ASP A 243 19.66 18.05 0.86
N ASN A 244 19.39 17.72 -0.40
CA ASN A 244 20.21 18.06 -1.56
C ASN A 244 19.42 19.03 -2.44
N LYS A 245 20.10 20.03 -3.00
CA LYS A 245 19.44 20.98 -3.90
C LYS A 245 19.14 20.30 -5.22
N PHE A 246 17.99 20.61 -5.80
CA PHE A 246 17.63 20.14 -7.14
C PHE A 246 18.76 20.43 -8.13
N GLY A 247 19.10 19.43 -8.95
CA GLY A 247 20.17 19.52 -9.96
C GLY A 247 21.59 19.35 -9.42
N THR A 248 21.79 19.08 -8.12
CA THR A 248 23.12 18.74 -7.63
C THR A 248 23.47 17.28 -7.92
N PRO A 249 24.78 16.96 -7.97
CA PRO A 249 25.27 15.59 -7.99
C PRO A 249 24.57 14.67 -6.97
N GLU A 250 24.48 15.09 -5.71
CA GLU A 250 23.91 14.30 -4.61
C GLU A 250 22.41 14.05 -4.81
N TYR A 251 21.67 15.04 -5.31
CA TYR A 251 20.27 14.90 -5.67
C TYR A 251 20.09 13.84 -6.78
N ALA A 252 20.91 13.90 -7.83
CA ALA A 252 20.87 12.91 -8.90
C ALA A 252 21.16 11.48 -8.39
N GLU A 253 22.06 11.30 -7.41
CA GLU A 253 22.29 9.98 -6.81
C GLU A 253 21.07 9.42 -6.07
N GLU A 254 20.31 10.27 -5.38
CA GLU A 254 19.09 9.83 -4.70
C GLU A 254 17.97 9.48 -5.68
N GLU A 255 17.82 10.26 -6.76
CA GLU A 255 16.88 9.91 -7.85
C GLU A 255 17.24 8.57 -8.47
N LEU A 256 18.54 8.28 -8.70
CA LEU A 256 18.97 6.98 -9.22
C LEU A 256 18.60 5.84 -8.26
N ARG A 257 18.72 6.06 -6.94
CA ARG A 257 18.32 5.07 -5.92
C ARG A 257 16.82 4.83 -5.94
N ALA A 258 16.02 5.91 -5.97
CA ALA A 258 14.57 5.85 -5.97
C ALA A 258 14.03 5.16 -7.24
N GLU A 259 14.61 5.44 -8.41
CA GLU A 259 14.22 4.83 -9.68
C GLU A 259 14.55 3.32 -9.72
N ILE A 260 15.74 2.91 -9.23
CA ILE A 260 16.06 1.48 -9.13
C ILE A 260 15.17 0.80 -8.08
N ALA A 261 14.81 1.50 -7.00
CA ALA A 261 13.93 0.98 -5.97
C ALA A 261 12.49 0.81 -6.50
N SER A 262 11.96 1.78 -7.25
CA SER A 262 10.62 1.69 -7.86
C SER A 262 10.53 0.49 -8.80
N MET A 263 11.59 0.23 -9.58
CA MET A 263 11.71 -0.97 -10.41
C MET A 263 11.65 -2.26 -9.59
N PHE A 264 12.43 -2.34 -8.52
CA PHE A 264 12.43 -3.51 -7.62
C PHE A 264 11.08 -3.71 -6.93
N LEU A 265 10.41 -2.63 -6.53
CA LEU A 265 9.06 -2.70 -5.95
C LEU A 265 8.02 -3.12 -6.98
N GLY A 266 8.09 -2.63 -8.22
CA GLY A 266 7.23 -3.09 -9.30
C GLY A 266 7.34 -4.59 -9.53
N GLN A 267 8.57 -5.12 -9.56
CA GLN A 267 8.83 -6.55 -9.65
C GLN A 267 8.30 -7.35 -8.45
N GLU A 268 8.34 -6.78 -7.25
CA GLU A 268 7.87 -7.43 -6.02
C GLU A 268 6.34 -7.47 -5.95
N PHE A 269 5.69 -6.37 -6.28
CA PHE A 269 4.23 -6.25 -6.24
C PHE A 269 3.53 -6.79 -7.48
N GLY A 270 4.27 -7.11 -8.55
CA GLY A 270 3.69 -7.61 -9.80
C GLY A 270 3.11 -6.52 -10.69
N VAL A 271 3.58 -5.29 -10.53
CA VAL A 271 3.26 -4.17 -11.43
C VAL A 271 4.21 -4.25 -12.62
N SER A 272 3.69 -4.65 -13.77
CA SER A 272 4.43 -4.58 -15.03
C SER A 272 4.56 -3.11 -15.46
N ALA A 273 5.74 -2.66 -15.87
CA ALA A 273 5.88 -1.33 -16.44
C ALA A 273 5.17 -1.25 -17.81
N ASP A 274 4.55 -0.10 -18.13
CA ASP A 274 4.12 0.19 -19.49
C ASP A 274 5.31 0.69 -20.32
N THR A 275 5.37 0.28 -21.58
CA THR A 275 6.38 0.66 -22.59
C THR A 275 6.26 2.10 -23.08
N ASN A 276 5.16 2.81 -22.79
CA ASN A 276 4.87 4.15 -23.31
C ASN A 276 5.03 5.30 -22.30
N ALA A 277 5.55 5.00 -21.10
CA ALA A 277 5.68 5.96 -20.01
C ALA A 277 6.83 6.95 -20.25
N ILE A 278 6.56 8.01 -21.03
CA ILE A 278 7.46 9.15 -21.17
C ILE A 278 7.49 9.89 -19.83
N ARG A 279 8.49 9.64 -18.98
CA ARG A 279 8.81 10.56 -17.87
C ARG A 279 9.91 11.55 -18.27
N ASN A 280 9.69 12.79 -17.84
CA ASN A 280 10.57 13.97 -17.88
C ASN A 280 11.89 13.75 -17.08
N ASN A 281 12.65 12.69 -17.35
CA ASN A 281 13.90 12.34 -16.65
C ASN A 281 15.16 12.98 -17.25
N SER A 282 15.04 13.76 -18.34
CA SER A 282 16.20 14.17 -19.14
C SER A 282 17.27 14.94 -18.35
N ALA A 283 16.88 15.71 -17.33
CA ALA A 283 17.80 16.52 -16.53
C ALA A 283 18.75 15.70 -15.66
N TYR A 284 18.27 14.64 -15.01
CA TYR A 284 19.09 13.80 -14.12
C TYR A 284 19.72 12.61 -14.83
N VAL A 285 19.14 12.13 -15.94
CA VAL A 285 19.81 11.16 -16.84
C VAL A 285 21.20 11.66 -17.25
N LYS A 286 21.31 12.94 -17.64
CA LYS A 286 22.60 13.55 -17.99
C LYS A 286 23.57 13.54 -16.80
N ALA A 287 23.12 13.93 -15.61
CA ALA A 287 23.94 13.91 -14.40
C ALA A 287 24.36 12.48 -14.01
N TRP A 288 23.53 11.47 -14.28
CA TRP A 288 23.88 10.06 -14.08
C TRP A 288 24.96 9.61 -15.04
N ILE A 289 24.83 9.93 -16.33
CA ILE A 289 25.85 9.61 -17.35
C ILE A 289 27.20 10.20 -16.92
N GLU A 290 27.26 11.49 -16.59
CA GLU A 290 28.49 12.16 -16.16
C GLU A 290 29.10 11.49 -14.92
N LYS A 291 28.28 11.18 -13.92
CA LYS A 291 28.75 10.49 -12.70
C LYS A 291 29.23 9.07 -12.93
N LEU A 292 28.54 8.32 -13.79
CA LEU A 292 28.91 6.95 -14.11
C LEU A 292 30.17 6.89 -14.95
N GLU A 293 30.45 7.92 -15.76
CA GLU A 293 31.75 8.08 -16.44
C GLU A 293 32.87 8.41 -15.46
N GLU A 294 32.60 9.23 -14.44
CA GLU A 294 33.59 9.58 -13.39
C GLU A 294 33.87 8.41 -12.42
N ASP A 295 32.81 7.81 -11.86
CA ASP A 295 32.88 6.75 -10.86
C ASP A 295 31.74 5.73 -11.04
N PRO A 296 31.98 4.66 -11.82
CA PRO A 296 31.02 3.58 -12.00
C PRO A 296 30.59 2.87 -10.70
N SER A 297 31.34 3.02 -9.60
CA SER A 297 30.94 2.44 -8.30
C SER A 297 29.66 3.04 -7.75
N VAL A 298 29.28 4.24 -8.21
CA VAL A 298 28.02 4.92 -7.87
C VAL A 298 26.82 4.05 -8.21
N LEU A 299 26.84 3.35 -9.36
CA LEU A 299 25.76 2.43 -9.75
C LEU A 299 25.56 1.34 -8.70
N PHE A 300 26.64 0.68 -8.29
CA PHE A 300 26.55 -0.45 -7.36
C PHE A 300 26.14 -0.02 -5.96
N LYS A 301 26.54 1.18 -5.54
CA LYS A 301 26.04 1.81 -4.30
C LYS A 301 24.54 2.08 -4.42
N ALA A 302 24.10 2.67 -5.53
CA ALA A 302 22.68 2.96 -5.75
C ALA A 302 21.83 1.68 -5.79
N ILE A 303 22.30 0.61 -6.45
CA ILE A 303 21.63 -0.70 -6.46
C ILE A 303 21.59 -1.31 -5.04
N ALA A 304 22.68 -1.22 -4.27
CA ALA A 304 22.72 -1.73 -2.91
C ALA A 304 21.71 -0.99 -2.01
N ASP A 305 21.65 0.34 -2.12
CA ASP A 305 20.70 1.18 -1.39
C ASP A 305 19.26 0.89 -1.83
N ALA A 306 18.97 0.79 -3.13
CA ALA A 306 17.66 0.41 -3.65
C ALA A 306 17.20 -0.96 -3.14
N ASN A 307 18.13 -1.92 -3.05
CA ASN A 307 17.84 -3.23 -2.46
C ASN A 307 17.58 -3.14 -0.94
N ASN A 308 18.20 -2.21 -0.22
CA ASN A 308 17.90 -1.96 1.20
C ASN A 308 16.53 -1.26 1.36
N ILE A 309 16.17 -0.34 0.47
CA ILE A 309 14.85 0.27 0.38
C ILE A 309 13.78 -0.81 0.21
N MET A 310 13.93 -1.69 -0.79
CA MET A 310 12.98 -2.79 -1.00
C MET A 310 12.89 -3.71 0.22
N LYS A 311 14.02 -4.10 0.81
CA LYS A 311 14.01 -4.95 2.02
C LYS A 311 13.29 -4.30 3.18
N TYR A 312 13.52 -3.01 3.40
CA TYR A 312 12.87 -2.25 4.46
C TYR A 312 11.35 -2.23 4.26
N ILE A 313 10.92 -1.89 3.05
CA ILE A 313 9.50 -1.85 2.67
C ILE A 313 8.83 -3.22 2.84
N VAL A 314 9.44 -4.29 2.33
CA VAL A 314 8.90 -5.65 2.46
C VAL A 314 8.90 -6.11 3.91
N ALA A 315 9.91 -5.74 4.71
CA ALA A 315 9.91 -6.03 6.14
C ALA A 315 8.75 -5.34 6.86
N LYS A 316 8.45 -4.08 6.52
CA LYS A 316 7.27 -3.37 7.05
C LYS A 316 5.96 -4.01 6.65
N GLU A 317 5.81 -4.42 5.40
CA GLU A 317 4.64 -5.18 4.94
C GLU A 317 4.49 -6.50 5.74
N GLN A 318 5.61 -7.21 5.97
CA GLN A 318 5.62 -8.46 6.75
C GLN A 318 5.33 -8.24 8.23
N GLU A 319 5.89 -7.21 8.85
CA GLU A 319 5.60 -6.82 10.23
C GLU A 319 4.11 -6.51 10.39
N PHE A 320 3.55 -5.70 9.48
CA PHE A 320 2.13 -5.38 9.47
C PHE A 320 1.26 -6.63 9.28
N ASN A 321 1.58 -7.50 8.31
CA ASN A 321 0.84 -8.74 8.09
C ASN A 321 0.97 -9.69 9.29
N ALA A 322 2.15 -9.80 9.90
CA ALA A 322 2.35 -10.61 11.11
C ALA A 322 1.49 -10.10 12.27
N THR A 323 1.28 -8.79 12.40
CA THR A 323 0.33 -8.28 13.42
C THR A 323 -1.13 -8.62 13.09
N LYS A 324 -1.47 -8.89 11.83
CA LYS A 324 -2.81 -9.31 11.39
C LYS A 324 -3.03 -10.84 11.45
N ASP A 325 -1.98 -11.65 11.24
CA ASP A 325 -2.02 -13.13 11.24
C ASP A 325 -1.80 -13.79 12.61
N VAL A 326 -1.75 -12.98 13.68
CA VAL A 326 -1.74 -13.47 15.06
C VAL A 326 -3.17 -13.74 15.52
N GLU A 327 -3.44 -15.01 15.78
CA GLU A 327 -4.67 -15.46 16.42
C GLU A 327 -4.45 -15.57 17.91
N HIS A 328 -5.15 -14.73 18.64
CA HIS A 328 -5.15 -14.74 20.09
C HIS A 328 -6.14 -15.81 20.57
N TYR A 329 -5.74 -16.59 21.57
CA TYR A 329 -6.62 -17.54 22.23
C TYR A 329 -6.50 -17.43 23.74
N ALA A 330 -7.57 -17.78 24.46
CA ALA A 330 -7.60 -17.79 25.91
C ALA A 330 -8.10 -19.15 26.41
N ILE A 331 -7.39 -19.74 27.38
CA ILE A 331 -7.84 -20.94 28.08
C ILE A 331 -8.52 -20.51 29.36
N VAL A 332 -9.79 -20.91 29.51
CA VAL A 332 -10.63 -20.57 30.65
C VAL A 332 -10.98 -21.85 31.40
N GLU A 333 -10.74 -21.84 32.70
CA GLU A 333 -11.27 -22.84 33.64
C GLU A 333 -12.71 -22.47 34.00
N ASP A 334 -13.61 -23.44 33.89
CA ASP A 334 -15.04 -23.34 34.12
C ASP A 334 -15.50 -24.57 34.91
N THR A 335 -16.76 -24.63 35.32
CA THR A 335 -17.34 -25.78 36.01
C THR A 335 -18.42 -26.44 35.17
N ASP A 336 -18.39 -27.77 35.08
CA ASP A 336 -19.48 -28.52 34.46
C ASP A 336 -20.77 -28.47 35.30
N TYR A 337 -21.85 -29.06 34.78
CA TYR A 337 -23.15 -29.15 35.46
C TYR A 337 -23.07 -29.84 36.84
N TYR A 338 -22.05 -30.66 37.07
CA TYR A 338 -21.82 -31.39 38.31
C TYR A 338 -20.79 -30.69 39.23
N GLY A 339 -20.31 -29.50 38.87
CA GLY A 339 -19.33 -28.73 39.64
C GLY A 339 -17.89 -29.19 39.48
N ASN A 340 -17.58 -30.06 38.51
CA ASN A 340 -16.21 -30.46 38.23
C ASN A 340 -15.50 -29.41 37.36
N PRO A 341 -14.20 -29.15 37.58
CA PRO A 341 -13.44 -28.22 36.74
C PRO A 341 -13.32 -28.76 35.31
N VAL A 342 -13.57 -27.88 34.34
CA VAL A 342 -13.43 -28.14 32.90
C VAL A 342 -12.74 -26.96 32.23
N TYR A 343 -12.00 -27.23 31.16
CA TYR A 343 -11.24 -26.25 30.42
C TYR A 343 -11.86 -26.01 29.03
N LYS A 344 -11.94 -24.74 28.63
CA LYS A 344 -12.41 -24.31 27.31
C LYS A 344 -11.40 -23.36 26.68
N VAL A 345 -11.24 -23.44 25.36
CA VAL A 345 -10.40 -22.53 24.57
C VAL A 345 -11.29 -21.57 23.80
N TYR A 346 -11.02 -20.28 23.91
CA TYR A 346 -11.72 -19.21 23.22
C TYR A 346 -10.82 -18.55 22.19
N MET A 347 -11.40 -18.12 21.08
CA MET A 347 -10.75 -17.35 20.01
C MET A 347 -11.72 -16.28 19.47
N THR A 348 -11.19 -15.27 18.79
CA THR A 348 -11.99 -14.23 18.11
C THR A 348 -12.49 -14.71 16.75
N ALA A 349 -13.75 -14.43 16.41
CA ALA A 349 -14.30 -14.61 15.05
C ALA A 349 -13.85 -13.49 14.09
N ASP A 350 -13.99 -13.72 12.78
CA ASP A 350 -13.55 -12.80 11.71
C ASP A 350 -14.18 -11.40 11.78
N TYR A 351 -15.42 -11.30 12.28
CA TYR A 351 -16.15 -10.03 12.46
C TYR A 351 -16.18 -9.56 13.93
N GLY A 352 -15.24 -10.04 14.75
CA GLY A 352 -15.12 -9.66 16.15
C GLY A 352 -16.22 -10.23 17.05
N GLN A 353 -16.05 -11.49 17.47
CA GLN A 353 -16.78 -12.09 18.59
C GLN A 353 -15.91 -13.16 19.26
N THR A 354 -15.70 -13.08 20.57
CA THR A 354 -14.99 -14.14 21.30
C THR A 354 -15.89 -15.35 21.51
N ARG A 355 -15.51 -16.48 20.93
CA ARG A 355 -16.28 -17.74 20.96
C ARG A 355 -15.39 -18.94 21.27
N PRO A 356 -15.96 -20.04 21.79
CA PRO A 356 -15.18 -21.26 21.98
C PRO A 356 -14.68 -21.79 20.64
N ALA A 357 -13.38 -22.07 20.54
CA ALA A 357 -12.75 -22.57 19.32
C ALA A 357 -13.04 -24.06 19.09
N LEU A 358 -13.29 -24.81 20.17
CA LEU A 358 -13.73 -26.20 20.15
C LEU A 358 -15.13 -26.30 20.76
N SER A 359 -15.98 -27.17 20.20
CA SER A 359 -17.39 -27.29 20.61
C SER A 359 -17.61 -27.93 21.98
N PHE A 360 -16.56 -28.49 22.60
CA PHE A 360 -16.64 -29.25 23.85
C PHE A 360 -15.64 -28.72 24.88
N ALA A 361 -15.97 -28.91 26.16
CA ALA A 361 -15.07 -28.64 27.28
C ALA A 361 -14.31 -29.92 27.66
N PHE A 362 -13.11 -29.77 28.19
CA PHE A 362 -12.22 -30.90 28.51
C PHE A 362 -11.95 -30.96 30.01
N SER A 363 -11.82 -32.18 30.55
CA SER A 363 -11.54 -32.38 31.97
C SER A 363 -10.10 -32.05 32.38
N SER A 364 -9.20 -31.80 31.44
CA SER A 364 -7.82 -31.34 31.71
C SER A 364 -7.31 -30.39 30.64
N LYS A 365 -6.42 -29.46 31.03
CA LYS A 365 -5.78 -28.49 30.12
C LYS A 365 -4.92 -29.19 29.06
N GLU A 366 -4.27 -30.30 29.42
CA GLU A 366 -3.43 -31.08 28.51
C GLU A 366 -4.26 -31.73 27.39
N ALA A 367 -5.44 -32.29 27.71
CA ALA A 367 -6.32 -32.89 26.73
C ALA A 367 -6.89 -31.84 25.75
N LEU A 368 -7.23 -30.66 26.27
CA LEU A 368 -7.65 -29.52 25.46
C LEU A 368 -6.54 -29.07 24.50
N LEU A 369 -5.30 -28.93 24.97
CA LEU A 369 -4.19 -28.46 24.14
C LEU A 369 -3.83 -29.47 23.04
N GLN A 370 -3.94 -30.77 23.32
CA GLN A 370 -3.73 -31.80 22.32
C GLN A 370 -4.76 -31.72 21.18
N GLU A 371 -6.04 -31.50 21.51
CA GLU A 371 -7.09 -31.40 20.51
C GLU A 371 -7.07 -30.06 19.77
N PHE A 372 -6.72 -28.98 20.47
CA PHE A 372 -6.49 -27.67 19.87
C PHE A 372 -5.29 -27.69 18.91
N GLY A 373 -4.22 -28.40 19.24
CA GLY A 373 -3.07 -28.57 18.35
C GLY A 373 -3.44 -29.19 17.00
N LYS A 374 -4.35 -30.16 16.97
CA LYS A 374 -4.86 -30.74 15.70
C LYS A 374 -5.63 -29.72 14.85
N MET A 375 -6.35 -28.78 15.49
CA MET A 375 -7.03 -27.69 14.78
C MET A 375 -6.02 -26.73 14.13
N GLN A 376 -4.91 -26.43 14.83
CA GLN A 376 -3.85 -25.55 14.34
C GLN A 376 -3.14 -26.10 13.09
N GLU A 377 -3.10 -27.43 12.93
CA GLU A 377 -2.48 -28.10 11.77
C GLU A 377 -3.35 -28.09 10.50
N LEU A 378 -4.61 -27.65 10.57
CA LEU A 378 -5.50 -27.61 9.40
C LEU A 378 -5.04 -26.58 8.36
N PRO A 379 -5.30 -26.79 7.05
CA PRO A 379 -4.82 -25.91 5.98
C PRO A 379 -5.16 -24.42 6.15
N PHE A 380 -6.30 -24.11 6.77
CA PHE A 380 -6.71 -22.74 7.04
C PHE A 380 -5.91 -22.06 8.18
N TRP A 381 -5.41 -22.83 9.14
CA TRP A 381 -4.73 -22.35 10.35
C TRP A 381 -3.21 -22.48 10.30
N LYS A 382 -2.68 -23.26 9.35
CA LYS A 382 -1.28 -23.69 9.27
C LYS A 382 -0.26 -22.53 9.22
N ASP A 383 -0.64 -21.39 8.63
CA ASP A 383 0.24 -20.23 8.46
C ASP A 383 0.01 -19.14 9.52
N LYS A 384 -0.91 -19.36 10.48
CA LYS A 384 -1.24 -18.41 11.54
C LYS A 384 -0.41 -18.65 12.79
N THR A 385 -0.11 -17.58 13.52
CA THR A 385 0.61 -17.66 14.79
C THR A 385 -0.38 -17.60 15.95
N PHE A 386 -0.28 -18.53 16.90
CA PHE A 386 -1.20 -18.60 18.04
C PHE A 386 -0.54 -18.10 19.32
N VAL A 387 -1.18 -17.13 19.99
CA VAL A 387 -0.67 -16.55 21.24
C VAL A 387 -1.72 -16.73 22.35
N GLU A 388 -1.33 -17.38 23.45
CA GLU A 388 -2.18 -17.49 24.65
C GLU A 388 -2.19 -16.13 25.36
N VAL A 389 -3.39 -15.57 25.57
CA VAL A 389 -3.64 -14.34 26.31
C VAL A 389 -4.71 -14.57 27.37
N SER A 390 -4.87 -13.61 28.28
CA SER A 390 -6.00 -13.64 29.21
C SER A 390 -7.34 -13.43 28.48
N LYS A 391 -8.44 -13.88 29.10
CA LYS A 391 -9.78 -13.72 28.53
C LYS A 391 -10.15 -12.25 28.32
N ASP A 392 -9.74 -11.38 29.25
CA ASP A 392 -10.00 -9.93 29.18
C ASP A 392 -9.23 -9.26 28.04
N GLU A 393 -8.00 -9.71 27.76
CA GLU A 393 -7.22 -9.24 26.60
C GLU A 393 -7.84 -9.73 25.29
N LEU A 394 -8.29 -10.99 25.24
CA LEU A 394 -8.95 -11.56 24.07
C LEU A 394 -10.23 -10.79 23.70
N ASP A 395 -11.01 -10.37 24.69
CA ASP A 395 -12.24 -9.62 24.47
C ASP A 395 -11.98 -8.19 23.98
N LYS A 396 -10.90 -7.54 24.42
CA LYS A 396 -10.47 -6.24 23.86
C LYS A 396 -10.07 -6.37 22.39
N ILE A 397 -9.28 -7.40 22.06
CA ILE A 397 -8.86 -7.68 20.68
C ILE A 397 -10.07 -7.99 19.78
N SER A 398 -11.08 -8.68 20.30
CA SER A 398 -12.33 -8.93 19.59
C SER A 398 -13.08 -7.65 19.23
N ILE A 399 -13.11 -6.65 20.13
CA ILE A 399 -13.78 -5.37 19.91
C ILE A 399 -13.05 -4.57 18.82
N GLU A 400 -11.72 -4.49 18.89
CA GLU A 400 -10.92 -3.80 17.88
C GLU A 400 -11.04 -4.43 16.48
N LYS A 401 -11.19 -5.77 16.39
CA LYS A 401 -11.43 -6.47 15.12
C LYS A 401 -12.81 -6.14 14.53
N ALA A 402 -13.85 -6.06 15.37
CA ALA A 402 -15.21 -5.68 14.93
C ALA A 402 -15.24 -4.27 14.33
N GLU A 403 -14.53 -3.33 14.96
CA GLU A 403 -14.48 -1.92 14.51
C GLU A 403 -13.73 -1.73 13.19
N LYS A 404 -12.77 -2.62 12.84
CA LYS A 404 -12.01 -2.54 11.57
C LYS A 404 -12.72 -3.19 10.38
N GLY A 405 -13.56 -4.21 10.61
CA GLY A 405 -14.24 -4.98 9.56
C GLY A 405 -15.37 -4.24 8.83
N GLU A 406 -15.88 -3.14 9.39
CA GLU A 406 -16.93 -2.32 8.76
C GLU A 406 -16.41 -1.41 7.63
N THR A 407 -15.09 -1.35 7.38
CA THR A 407 -14.46 -0.35 6.51
C THR A 407 -14.08 -0.82 5.08
N GLU A 408 -14.14 -2.11 4.73
CA GLU A 408 -13.57 -2.67 3.46
C GLU A 408 -14.56 -3.31 2.45
N GLU A 409 -15.76 -2.75 2.17
CA GLU A 409 -16.62 -3.25 1.07
C GLU A 409 -16.30 -2.62 -0.32
N ILE A 410 -16.02 -3.49 -1.30
CA ILE A 410 -15.54 -3.22 -2.67
C ILE A 410 -16.65 -2.63 -3.57
N GLN A 411 -16.42 -1.48 -4.19
CA GLN A 411 -17.25 -0.97 -5.31
C GLN A 411 -16.69 -1.41 -6.67
N SER A 412 -17.46 -2.22 -7.41
CA SER A 412 -17.30 -2.47 -8.85
C SER A 412 -18.21 -1.54 -9.65
N GLU A 413 -17.68 -0.80 -10.62
CA GLU A 413 -18.50 -0.02 -11.56
C GLU A 413 -18.77 -0.77 -12.87
N PRO A 414 -19.92 -0.48 -13.51
CA PRO A 414 -19.93 -0.33 -14.96
C PRO A 414 -20.55 1.00 -15.43
N SER A 415 -19.73 1.76 -16.16
CA SER A 415 -19.94 2.64 -17.33
C SER A 415 -21.36 2.84 -17.90
N ASP A 416 -21.71 4.07 -18.32
CA ASP A 416 -21.90 4.38 -19.76
C ASP A 416 -22.25 5.84 -20.12
N VAL A 417 -21.66 6.27 -21.22
CA VAL A 417 -21.88 7.50 -22.01
C VAL A 417 -23.30 7.54 -22.62
N TYR A 418 -24.02 8.66 -22.48
CA TYR A 418 -24.78 9.36 -23.57
C TYR A 418 -25.62 10.53 -23.02
N VAL A 419 -25.47 11.72 -23.62
CA VAL A 419 -26.37 12.88 -23.41
C VAL A 419 -26.73 13.48 -24.77
N PRO A 420 -28.02 13.73 -25.07
CA PRO A 420 -28.42 14.68 -26.10
C PRO A 420 -29.15 15.91 -25.54
N PRO A 421 -29.21 16.99 -26.36
CA PRO A 421 -29.02 18.37 -25.88
C PRO A 421 -30.30 19.20 -25.91
N SER A 422 -30.58 19.90 -24.82
CA SER A 422 -31.39 21.12 -24.82
C SER A 422 -30.70 22.19 -23.97
N GLU A 423 -30.04 23.10 -24.70
CA GLU A 423 -30.01 24.53 -24.40
C GLU A 423 -29.19 25.01 -23.20
N VAL A 424 -27.90 25.16 -23.51
CA VAL A 424 -27.09 26.35 -23.23
C VAL A 424 -27.91 27.65 -23.28
N VAL A 425 -27.50 28.64 -22.44
CA VAL A 425 -27.79 30.11 -22.42
C VAL A 425 -28.65 30.52 -21.19
N ALA A 426 -28.20 31.30 -20.19
CA ALA A 426 -27.49 32.57 -20.25
C ALA A 426 -26.63 32.93 -18.99
N LYS A 427 -25.36 33.22 -19.27
CA LYS A 427 -24.34 34.17 -18.74
C LYS A 427 -24.59 35.13 -17.54
N THR A 428 -23.58 35.11 -16.63
CA THR A 428 -22.84 36.22 -15.90
C THR A 428 -23.59 37.08 -14.86
N THR A 429 -23.04 37.45 -13.67
CA THR A 429 -21.75 38.13 -13.37
C THR A 429 -21.28 38.03 -11.89
N THR A 430 -19.96 37.82 -11.71
CA THR A 430 -18.98 38.36 -10.72
C THR A 430 -19.15 38.39 -9.18
N LYS A 431 -18.11 37.78 -8.56
CA LYS A 431 -17.29 38.17 -7.39
C LYS A 431 -17.79 37.89 -5.97
N THR A 432 -17.36 36.74 -5.44
CA THR A 432 -16.40 36.53 -4.33
C THR A 432 -16.30 35.02 -4.12
N ASN A 433 -15.11 34.44 -3.90
CA ASN A 433 -14.96 33.00 -3.74
C ASN A 433 -15.30 32.57 -2.30
N PRO A 434 -16.34 31.74 -2.12
CA PRO A 434 -16.31 30.65 -1.15
C PRO A 434 -16.60 29.30 -1.83
N SER A 435 -15.99 28.24 -1.30
CA SER A 435 -16.21 26.79 -1.57
C SER A 435 -17.36 26.44 -2.52
N GLU A 436 -17.09 25.66 -3.58
CA GLU A 436 -18.05 25.31 -4.64
C GLU A 436 -19.36 24.69 -4.12
N MET A 437 -20.39 25.52 -3.90
CA MET A 437 -21.77 25.12 -3.56
C MET A 437 -22.68 24.99 -4.80
N LYS A 438 -22.10 24.95 -6.01
CA LYS A 438 -22.83 25.03 -7.29
C LYS A 438 -23.58 23.74 -7.66
N ASN A 439 -23.17 22.59 -7.13
CA ASN A 439 -23.74 21.28 -7.47
C ASN A 439 -24.67 20.74 -6.37
N ARG A 440 -25.50 21.59 -5.77
CA ARG A 440 -26.40 21.21 -4.68
C ARG A 440 -27.78 21.85 -4.84
N GLY A 441 -28.80 21.02 -4.72
CA GLY A 441 -30.21 21.42 -4.79
C GLY A 441 -31.10 20.19 -4.91
N ILE A 442 -32.40 20.39 -5.05
CA ILE A 442 -33.35 19.27 -5.19
C ILE A 442 -33.07 18.43 -6.46
N GLU A 443 -32.46 19.05 -7.46
CA GLU A 443 -32.03 18.45 -8.72
C GLU A 443 -30.94 17.38 -8.56
N THR A 444 -30.14 17.42 -7.48
CA THR A 444 -29.08 16.42 -7.23
C THR A 444 -29.57 15.16 -6.53
N LEU A 445 -30.80 15.17 -6.02
CA LEU A 445 -31.44 13.96 -5.47
C LEU A 445 -31.85 13.06 -6.64
N THR A 446 -31.34 11.83 -6.68
CA THR A 446 -31.68 10.84 -7.72
C THR A 446 -32.92 10.01 -7.35
N ARG A 447 -33.25 9.93 -6.05
CA ARG A 447 -34.40 9.18 -5.53
C ARG A 447 -35.67 10.03 -5.48
N THR A 448 -36.76 9.53 -6.04
CA THR A 448 -38.07 10.20 -6.03
C THR A 448 -38.59 10.44 -4.61
N GLU A 449 -38.41 9.48 -3.70
CA GLU A 449 -38.78 9.56 -2.29
C GLU A 449 -38.10 10.74 -1.56
N ASP A 450 -36.82 10.99 -1.86
CA ASP A 450 -36.06 12.07 -1.24
C ASP A 450 -36.51 13.44 -1.76
N ARG A 451 -36.86 13.55 -3.06
CA ARG A 451 -37.44 14.77 -3.66
C ARG A 451 -38.80 15.11 -3.06
N GLU A 452 -39.65 14.10 -2.82
CA GLU A 452 -40.96 14.30 -2.21
C GLU A 452 -40.87 14.90 -0.80
N VAL A 453 -39.85 14.53 -0.02
CA VAL A 453 -39.62 15.08 1.31
C VAL A 453 -39.31 16.58 1.26
N VAL A 454 -38.44 17.00 0.33
CA VAL A 454 -38.08 18.41 0.14
C VAL A 454 -39.30 19.23 -0.31
N GLU A 455 -40.11 18.69 -1.24
CA GLU A 455 -41.34 19.32 -1.67
C GLU A 455 -42.36 19.48 -0.53
N LYS A 456 -42.60 18.41 0.25
CA LYS A 456 -43.54 18.43 1.38
C LYS A 456 -43.12 19.45 2.44
N ALA A 457 -41.81 19.54 2.73
CA ALA A 457 -41.28 20.52 3.68
C ALA A 457 -41.45 21.98 3.20
N SER A 458 -41.29 22.23 1.89
CA SER A 458 -41.48 23.55 1.28
C SER A 458 -42.93 24.06 1.28
N LYS A 459 -43.92 23.16 1.32
CA LYS A 459 -45.36 23.48 1.28
C LYS A 459 -45.98 23.74 2.68
N THR A 460 -45.18 23.72 3.74
CA THR A 460 -45.66 23.94 5.11
C THR A 460 -45.94 25.42 5.42
N LYS A 461 -46.67 25.73 6.50
CA LYS A 461 -46.85 27.10 7.02
C LYS A 461 -45.54 27.84 7.32
N ARG A 462 -44.42 27.12 7.47
CA ARG A 462 -43.07 27.68 7.67
C ARG A 462 -42.14 27.33 6.49
N GLY A 463 -42.71 27.05 5.32
CA GLY A 463 -42.05 26.58 4.11
C GLY A 463 -41.10 27.61 3.50
N GLU A 464 -41.43 28.90 3.53
CA GLU A 464 -40.55 29.98 3.06
C GLU A 464 -39.20 29.98 3.81
N LYS A 465 -39.24 29.87 5.13
CA LYS A 465 -38.03 29.75 5.97
C LYS A 465 -37.28 28.44 5.74
N PHE A 466 -37.97 27.36 5.36
CA PHE A 466 -37.33 26.11 4.95
C PHE A 466 -36.60 26.29 3.62
N SER A 467 -37.24 26.86 2.61
CA SER A 467 -36.64 27.11 1.29
C SER A 467 -35.43 28.04 1.37
N GLN A 468 -35.46 29.05 2.25
CA GLN A 468 -34.30 29.91 2.52
C GLN A 468 -33.11 29.10 3.07
N LEU A 469 -33.33 28.31 4.13
CA LEU A 469 -32.29 27.48 4.74
C LEU A 469 -31.77 26.40 3.77
N TYR A 470 -32.65 25.73 3.01
CA TYR A 470 -32.26 24.70 2.05
C TYR A 470 -31.36 25.26 0.93
N ASN A 471 -31.59 26.52 0.55
CA ASN A 471 -30.79 27.26 -0.42
C ASN A 471 -29.59 28.00 0.20
N GLY A 472 -29.26 27.75 1.47
CA GLY A 472 -28.06 28.28 2.13
C GLY A 472 -28.18 29.71 2.63
N ILE A 473 -29.39 30.27 2.70
CA ILE A 473 -29.65 31.60 3.24
C ILE A 473 -29.71 31.52 4.76
N SER A 474 -28.87 32.28 5.45
CA SER A 474 -28.86 32.35 6.91
C SER A 474 -30.08 33.08 7.46
N VAL A 475 -30.80 32.46 8.41
CA VAL A 475 -32.04 33.04 9.02
C VAL A 475 -31.98 33.09 10.54
N LEU A 476 -31.02 32.42 11.18
CA LEU A 476 -30.87 32.34 12.64
C LEU A 476 -29.59 32.99 13.18
N GLY A 477 -28.80 33.61 12.29
CA GLY A 477 -27.64 34.44 12.64
C GLY A 477 -26.41 33.66 13.10
N SER A 478 -26.41 32.33 13.03
CA SER A 478 -25.20 31.52 13.09
C SER A 478 -25.36 30.26 12.23
N GLU A 479 -24.26 29.82 11.65
CA GLU A 479 -24.24 28.70 10.71
C GLU A 479 -24.75 27.41 11.35
N GLU A 480 -24.33 27.12 12.58
CA GLU A 480 -24.72 25.92 13.32
C GLU A 480 -26.21 25.91 13.65
N LYS A 481 -26.80 27.09 13.87
CA LYS A 481 -28.24 27.22 14.13
C LYS A 481 -29.05 26.99 12.86
N ASP A 482 -28.56 27.48 11.72
CA ASP A 482 -29.19 27.29 10.43
C ASP A 482 -29.11 25.81 9.99
N GLU A 483 -27.96 25.17 10.18
CA GLU A 483 -27.72 23.73 9.94
C GLU A 483 -28.66 22.86 10.80
N TYR A 484 -28.67 23.08 12.13
CA TYR A 484 -29.55 22.36 13.04
C TYR A 484 -31.04 22.60 12.72
N SER A 485 -31.41 23.85 12.40
CA SER A 485 -32.80 24.16 12.08
C SER A 485 -33.26 23.51 10.77
N LEU A 486 -32.39 23.39 9.76
CA LEU A 486 -32.74 22.70 8.52
C LEU A 486 -32.89 21.20 8.78
N MET A 487 -31.94 20.60 9.49
CA MET A 487 -31.97 19.16 9.82
C MET A 487 -33.23 18.79 10.61
N THR A 488 -33.61 19.59 11.62
CA THR A 488 -34.83 19.36 12.40
C THR A 488 -36.11 19.48 11.56
N ARG A 489 -36.12 20.34 10.54
CA ARG A 489 -37.28 20.50 9.64
C ARG A 489 -37.42 19.32 8.69
N LEU A 490 -36.31 18.82 8.16
CA LEU A 490 -36.29 17.61 7.32
C LEU A 490 -36.69 16.37 8.14
N ALA A 491 -36.21 16.25 9.37
CA ALA A 491 -36.51 15.14 10.29
C ALA A 491 -38.02 14.92 10.54
N MET A 492 -38.86 15.94 10.34
CA MET A 492 -40.33 15.81 10.45
C MET A 492 -40.94 14.89 9.39
N PHE A 493 -40.27 14.74 8.24
CA PHE A 493 -40.82 14.12 7.02
C PHE A 493 -40.18 12.78 6.65
N VAL A 494 -39.06 12.40 7.28
CA VAL A 494 -38.28 11.17 6.98
C VAL A 494 -38.64 9.98 7.86
N ASN A 495 -39.72 10.04 8.65
CA ASN A 495 -40.24 8.94 9.48
C ASN A 495 -39.21 8.21 10.39
N GLY A 496 -38.14 8.87 10.79
CA GLY A 496 -37.09 8.24 11.62
C GLY A 496 -35.89 7.72 10.84
N ASP A 497 -35.94 7.74 9.50
CA ASP A 497 -34.85 7.31 8.63
C ASP A 497 -33.70 8.35 8.63
N LYS A 498 -32.63 8.02 9.36
CA LYS A 498 -31.42 8.84 9.49
C LYS A 498 -30.65 8.94 8.18
N GLU A 499 -30.62 7.86 7.39
CA GLU A 499 -29.90 7.85 6.13
C GLU A 499 -30.60 8.73 5.09
N GLN A 500 -31.93 8.64 5.01
CA GLN A 500 -32.73 9.53 4.17
C GLN A 500 -32.58 10.99 4.59
N LEU A 501 -32.60 11.27 5.91
CA LEU A 501 -32.37 12.61 6.44
C LEU A 501 -31.01 13.18 6.01
N MET A 502 -29.95 12.39 6.13
CA MET A 502 -28.59 12.80 5.79
C MET A 502 -28.41 12.97 4.28
N ARG A 503 -28.95 12.08 3.44
CA ARG A 503 -28.93 12.24 1.97
C ARG A 503 -29.58 13.55 1.53
N ILE A 504 -30.76 13.85 2.08
CA ILE A 504 -31.48 15.08 1.74
C ILE A 504 -30.73 16.32 2.27
N PHE A 505 -30.21 16.27 3.50
CA PHE A 505 -29.46 17.39 4.06
C PHE A 505 -28.17 17.68 3.28
N GLN A 506 -27.44 16.66 2.84
CA GLN A 506 -26.22 16.79 2.03
C GLN A 506 -26.48 17.44 0.67
N SER A 507 -27.67 17.21 0.10
CA SER A 507 -28.11 17.90 -1.13
C SER A 507 -28.46 19.38 -0.93
N SER A 508 -28.55 19.85 0.33
CA SER A 508 -28.83 21.26 0.62
C SER A 508 -27.56 22.13 0.54
N LYS A 509 -27.77 23.42 0.32
CA LYS A 509 -26.71 24.44 0.39
C LYS A 509 -26.35 24.81 1.83
N GLN A 510 -26.92 24.17 2.84
CA GLN A 510 -26.53 24.36 4.23
C GLN A 510 -25.46 23.35 4.68
N PHE A 511 -25.32 22.22 3.97
CA PHE A 511 -24.25 21.25 4.21
C PHE A 511 -22.88 21.87 3.85
N ARG A 512 -21.81 21.45 4.52
CA ARG A 512 -20.43 21.93 4.28
C ARG A 512 -19.48 20.78 4.50
N GLU A 513 -18.75 20.39 3.45
CA GLU A 513 -17.82 19.26 3.49
C GLU A 513 -16.75 19.43 4.57
N GLY A 514 -16.31 20.67 4.83
CA GLY A 514 -15.28 20.97 5.83
C GLY A 514 -15.67 20.76 7.30
N LYS A 515 -16.94 20.46 7.64
CA LYS A 515 -17.35 20.16 9.03
C LYS A 515 -17.34 18.67 9.37
N GLY A 516 -17.12 17.79 8.39
CA GLY A 516 -17.12 16.34 8.55
C GLY A 516 -18.52 15.73 8.72
N LEU A 517 -18.69 14.47 8.30
CA LEU A 517 -19.98 13.77 8.38
C LEU A 517 -20.42 13.51 9.82
N GLU A 518 -19.49 13.19 10.73
CA GLU A 518 -19.79 12.97 12.17
C GLU A 518 -20.47 14.17 12.84
N TYR A 519 -20.14 15.39 12.43
CA TYR A 519 -20.78 16.60 12.93
C TYR A 519 -22.26 16.63 12.55
N TYR A 520 -22.57 16.29 11.30
CA TYR A 520 -23.95 16.26 10.80
C TYR A 520 -24.72 15.04 11.30
N ASP A 521 -24.05 13.89 11.53
CA ASP A 521 -24.65 12.72 12.16
C ASP A 521 -25.13 13.04 13.58
N LYS A 522 -24.30 13.72 14.38
CA LYS A 522 -24.69 14.22 15.71
C LYS A 522 -25.86 15.19 15.65
N ILE A 523 -25.97 15.99 14.60
CA ILE A 523 -27.09 16.92 14.39
C ILE A 523 -28.35 16.17 13.92
N ALA A 524 -28.21 15.14 13.09
CA ALA A 524 -29.30 14.30 12.59
C ALA A 524 -29.92 13.48 13.73
N GLU A 525 -29.09 12.82 14.57
CA GLU A 525 -29.55 12.08 15.75
C GLU A 525 -30.33 12.97 16.71
N LYS A 526 -29.76 14.12 17.08
CA LYS A 526 -30.44 15.11 17.92
C LYS A 526 -31.74 15.64 17.30
N SER A 527 -31.78 15.77 15.97
CA SER A 527 -32.97 16.23 15.25
C SER A 527 -34.07 15.18 15.25
N LEU A 528 -33.71 13.90 15.04
CA LEU A 528 -34.64 12.76 15.07
C LEU A 528 -35.18 12.52 16.48
N GLU A 529 -34.32 12.54 17.49
CA GLU A 529 -34.72 12.45 18.91
C GLU A 529 -35.68 13.57 19.31
N PHE A 530 -35.36 14.82 18.91
CA PHE A 530 -36.23 15.96 19.17
C PHE A 530 -37.60 15.78 18.51
N VAL A 531 -37.65 15.37 17.23
CA VAL A 531 -38.92 15.14 16.51
C VAL A 531 -39.70 13.97 17.12
N ALA A 532 -39.04 12.89 17.53
CA ALA A 532 -39.66 11.77 18.21
C ALA A 532 -40.32 12.22 19.53
N GLY A 533 -39.60 13.01 20.34
CA GLY A 533 -40.13 13.59 21.58
C GLY A 533 -41.30 14.56 21.35
N VAL A 534 -41.27 15.36 20.26
CA VAL A 534 -42.38 16.25 19.90
C VAL A 534 -43.62 15.46 19.45
N LYS A 535 -43.45 14.39 18.68
CA LYS A 535 -44.55 13.50 18.25
C LYS A 535 -45.17 12.76 19.45
N ASP A 536 -44.35 12.28 20.38
CA ASP A 536 -44.80 11.60 21.61
C ASP A 536 -45.55 12.56 22.55
N ASN A 537 -45.03 13.79 22.73
CA ASN A 537 -45.72 14.82 23.53
C ASN A 537 -47.04 15.28 22.90
N ALA A 538 -47.10 15.40 21.56
CA ALA A 538 -48.33 15.72 20.85
C ALA A 538 -49.38 14.62 21.00
N ALA A 539 -48.98 13.34 20.96
CA ALA A 539 -49.87 12.20 21.20
C ALA A 539 -50.40 12.16 22.65
N LYS A 540 -49.64 12.69 23.61
CA LYS A 540 -49.97 12.74 25.05
C LYS A 540 -50.67 14.04 25.48
N GLY A 541 -50.92 14.98 24.57
CA GLY A 541 -51.56 16.27 24.89
C GLY A 541 -50.72 17.22 25.75
N LEU A 542 -49.39 17.01 25.81
CA LEU A 542 -48.46 17.78 26.63
C LEU A 542 -47.91 19.00 25.85
N PRO A 543 -47.60 20.13 26.52
CA PRO A 543 -47.11 21.33 25.85
C PRO A 543 -45.75 21.11 25.16
N ILE A 544 -45.62 21.58 23.92
CA ILE A 544 -44.40 21.41 23.10
C ILE A 544 -43.25 22.23 23.68
N ALA A 545 -42.16 21.56 24.10
CA ALA A 545 -40.93 22.21 24.54
C ALA A 545 -40.27 22.99 23.39
N LYS A 546 -39.85 24.23 23.65
CA LYS A 546 -39.10 25.05 22.68
C LYS A 546 -37.70 24.46 22.49
N THR A 547 -37.16 24.57 21.27
CA THR A 547 -35.85 24.06 20.86
C THR A 547 -34.74 24.40 21.87
N PRO A 548 -33.84 23.46 22.23
CA PRO A 548 -32.78 23.72 23.21
C PRO A 548 -31.77 24.72 22.65
N LYS A 549 -31.50 25.81 23.39
CA LYS A 549 -30.35 26.70 23.13
C LYS A 549 -29.09 26.05 23.73
N THR A 550 -28.45 25.11 23.04
CA THR A 550 -27.17 24.56 23.50
C THR A 550 -25.99 25.36 22.95
N ALA A 551 -25.14 25.79 23.88
CA ALA A 551 -23.96 26.61 23.70
C ALA A 551 -22.84 25.86 22.96
N PHE A 552 -22.50 26.30 21.76
CA PHE A 552 -21.16 26.10 21.20
C PHE A 552 -20.37 27.37 21.52
N GLY A 553 -19.46 27.30 22.49
CA GLY A 553 -18.66 28.45 22.85
C GLY A 553 -17.68 28.15 23.98
N LYS A 554 -16.41 28.19 23.62
CA LYS A 554 -15.20 28.31 24.47
C LYS A 554 -14.79 27.03 25.22
N ASN A 555 -13.79 26.36 24.66
CA ASN A 555 -12.43 26.52 25.16
C ASN A 555 -11.43 25.99 24.13
N GLY A 556 -10.84 26.93 23.39
CA GLY A 556 -9.54 26.77 22.77
C GLY A 556 -8.71 27.97 23.19
N LYS A 557 -7.57 27.72 23.86
CA LYS A 557 -6.23 28.19 23.48
C LYS A 557 -5.27 28.11 24.67
N VAL A 558 -4.09 27.55 24.38
CA VAL A 558 -2.79 27.71 25.07
C VAL A 558 -2.68 27.11 26.46
#